data_AF-A0A1F8X9N8-F1
#
_entry.id   AF-A0A1F8X9N8-F1
#
_cell.length_a   1.000
_cell.length_b   1.000
_cell.length_c   1.000
_cell.angle_alpha   90.00
_cell.angle_beta   90.00
_cell.angle_gamma   90.00
#
_symmetry.space_group_name_H-M   'P 1'
#
loop_
_entity.id
_entity.type
_entity.pdbx_description
1 polymer ?
#
loop_
_entity_poly.entity_id
_entity_poly.type
_entity_poly.pdbx_seq_one_letter_code
_entity_poly.pdbx_strand_id
1 'polypeptide(L)'
;MFKILLLVIMLFSVPAHVRGEDLSIDMSREAKERGMAVFMQHCVACHGVKYYRAPGSSTGIAPLMDPRAAEASFGVAPADLSLMTSSRGKGVEGAEYIYSLLTTYYTENGRTMNRAFAEQTHTDGMIAMPPPIPMDDPELTQKANDVSAFLFEVSNPDLEERRSLGPWVLIYMAILTAVLYALNRYTWREQKKKMKG
;
A
#
# COMPACT_ATOMS: atom_id res chain seq x y z
N MET A 1 37.95 -1.20 19.77
CA MET A 1 37.58 -1.88 18.51
C MET A 1 36.41 -2.84 18.70
N PHE A 2 36.39 -3.63 19.78
CA PHE A 2 35.28 -4.55 20.12
C PHE A 2 33.89 -3.89 20.23
N LYS A 3 33.80 -2.67 20.80
CA LYS A 3 32.53 -1.92 20.94
C LYS A 3 31.91 -1.43 19.63
N ILE A 4 32.71 -1.20 18.58
CA ILE A 4 32.20 -0.74 17.28
C ILE A 4 31.73 -1.94 16.45
N LEU A 5 32.42 -3.07 16.56
CA LEU A 5 32.01 -4.33 15.92
C LEU A 5 30.66 -4.84 16.48
N LEU A 6 30.45 -4.73 17.80
CA LEU A 6 29.18 -5.07 18.45
C LEU A 6 28.01 -4.16 18.03
N LEU A 7 28.26 -2.88 17.77
CA LEU A 7 27.25 -1.91 17.35
C LEU A 7 26.85 -2.11 15.88
N VAL A 8 27.82 -2.51 15.03
CA VAL A 8 27.55 -2.90 13.64
C VAL A 8 26.77 -4.22 13.58
N ILE A 9 27.11 -5.21 14.40
CA ILE A 9 26.36 -6.49 14.45
C ILE A 9 24.92 -6.29 14.94
N MET A 10 24.67 -5.39 15.90
CA MET A 10 23.30 -5.04 16.31
C MET A 10 22.50 -4.28 15.24
N LEU A 11 23.16 -3.53 14.34
CA LEU A 11 22.50 -2.89 13.19
C LEU A 11 22.20 -3.88 12.05
N PHE A 12 22.85 -5.04 12.02
CA PHE A 12 22.58 -6.13 11.07
C PHE A 12 21.57 -7.16 11.60
N SER A 13 21.01 -6.99 12.80
CA SER A 13 19.80 -7.70 13.23
C SER A 13 18.55 -7.13 12.56
N VAL A 14 18.61 -6.92 11.24
CA VAL A 14 17.40 -6.82 10.42
C VAL A 14 16.99 -8.26 10.16
N PRO A 15 15.75 -8.69 10.47
CA PRO A 15 15.28 -9.98 10.02
C PRO A 15 15.32 -9.99 8.50
N ALA A 16 16.36 -10.62 7.95
CA ALA A 16 16.56 -10.81 6.52
C ALA A 16 15.63 -11.93 6.01
N HIS A 17 14.34 -11.83 6.30
CA HIS A 17 13.29 -12.70 5.76
C HIS A 17 11.93 -12.23 6.28
N VAL A 18 11.33 -11.23 5.62
CA VAL A 18 9.87 -11.15 5.58
C VAL A 18 9.49 -11.81 4.26
N ARG A 19 9.47 -13.15 4.27
CA ARG A 19 8.74 -13.90 3.25
C ARG A 19 7.27 -13.52 3.39
N GLY A 20 6.59 -13.31 2.26
CA GLY A 20 5.20 -12.86 2.21
C GLY A 20 4.17 -13.89 2.64
N GLU A 21 4.47 -14.68 3.67
CA GLU A 21 3.61 -15.77 4.18
C GLU A 21 2.64 -15.33 5.30
N ASP A 22 2.70 -14.05 5.71
CA ASP A 22 1.83 -13.47 6.76
C ASP A 22 0.87 -12.40 6.22
N LEU A 23 0.74 -12.26 4.90
CA LEU A 23 -0.16 -11.29 4.26
C LEU A 23 -1.56 -11.88 4.13
N SER A 24 -2.57 -11.22 4.72
CA SER A 24 -3.97 -11.67 4.60
C SER A 24 -4.54 -11.54 3.18
N ILE A 25 -3.84 -10.84 2.28
CA ILE A 25 -4.23 -10.57 0.89
C ILE A 25 -3.27 -11.24 -0.08
N ASP A 26 -3.78 -11.90 -1.13
CA ASP A 26 -2.96 -12.51 -2.17
C ASP A 26 -2.40 -11.40 -3.07
N MET A 27 -1.09 -11.18 -2.97
CA MET A 27 -0.36 -10.16 -3.73
C MET A 27 0.37 -10.75 -4.96
N SER A 28 -0.03 -11.93 -5.42
CA SER A 28 0.46 -12.54 -6.65
C SER A 28 0.17 -11.64 -7.86
N ARG A 29 0.96 -11.79 -8.93
CA ARG A 29 0.73 -11.03 -10.17
C ARG A 29 -0.65 -11.40 -10.75
N GLU A 30 -1.00 -12.67 -10.66
CA GLU A 30 -2.26 -13.22 -11.13
C GLU A 30 -3.47 -12.61 -10.37
N ALA A 31 -3.37 -12.40 -9.06
CA ALA A 31 -4.41 -11.72 -8.27
C ALA A 31 -4.59 -10.27 -8.69
N LYS A 32 -3.49 -9.54 -8.91
CA LYS A 32 -3.53 -8.15 -9.39
C LYS A 32 -4.15 -8.03 -10.78
N GLU A 33 -3.83 -8.94 -11.69
CA GLU A 33 -4.41 -8.99 -13.04
C GLU A 33 -5.92 -9.26 -12.99
N ARG A 34 -6.37 -10.23 -12.17
CA ARG A 34 -7.81 -10.45 -11.94
C ARG A 34 -8.47 -9.24 -11.27
N GLY A 35 -7.76 -8.59 -10.35
CA GLY A 35 -8.24 -7.41 -9.62
C GLY A 35 -8.54 -6.23 -10.52
N MET A 36 -7.74 -6.02 -11.56
CA MET A 36 -8.00 -5.03 -12.60
C MET A 36 -9.33 -5.32 -13.31
N ALA A 37 -9.62 -6.59 -13.64
CA ALA A 37 -10.89 -6.97 -14.26
C ALA A 37 -12.08 -6.70 -13.32
N VAL A 38 -11.94 -7.04 -12.03
CA VAL A 38 -12.97 -6.73 -11.01
C VAL A 38 -13.20 -5.22 -10.88
N PHE A 39 -12.13 -4.42 -10.84
CA PHE A 39 -12.23 -2.95 -10.80
C PHE A 39 -12.99 -2.40 -12.01
N MET A 40 -12.67 -2.88 -13.22
CA MET A 40 -13.32 -2.44 -14.45
C MET A 40 -14.79 -2.86 -14.53
N GLN A 41 -15.19 -3.94 -13.86
CA GLN A 41 -16.57 -4.42 -13.86
C GLN A 41 -17.42 -3.75 -12.78
N HIS A 42 -16.88 -3.55 -11.58
CA HIS A 42 -17.66 -3.17 -10.41
C HIS A 42 -17.40 -1.74 -9.91
N CYS A 43 -16.25 -1.14 -10.22
CA CYS A 43 -15.81 0.10 -9.59
C CYS A 43 -15.72 1.28 -10.57
N VAL A 44 -15.28 1.03 -11.82
CA VAL A 44 -14.98 2.10 -12.79
C VAL A 44 -16.18 2.96 -13.17
N ALA A 45 -17.40 2.47 -12.93
CA ALA A 45 -18.61 3.26 -13.14
C ALA A 45 -18.60 4.56 -12.32
N CYS A 46 -18.10 4.49 -11.07
CA CYS A 46 -18.09 5.62 -10.14
C CYS A 46 -16.68 6.11 -9.81
N HIS A 47 -15.70 5.21 -9.81
CA HIS A 47 -14.35 5.48 -9.33
C HIS A 47 -13.32 5.50 -10.45
N GLY A 48 -12.39 6.46 -10.38
CA GLY A 48 -11.21 6.51 -11.26
C GLY A 48 -9.96 5.98 -10.59
N VAL A 49 -8.97 5.65 -11.40
CA VAL A 49 -7.57 5.52 -11.01
C VAL A 49 -6.73 6.44 -11.90
N LYS A 50 -6.88 7.75 -11.68
CA LYS A 50 -6.25 8.84 -12.46
C LYS A 50 -4.72 8.73 -12.63
N TYR A 51 -4.00 8.16 -11.67
CA TYR A 51 -2.54 8.06 -11.72
C TYR A 51 -2.01 6.67 -12.11
N TYR A 52 -2.90 5.68 -12.25
CA TYR A 52 -2.53 4.37 -12.76
C TYR A 52 -2.16 4.46 -14.24
N ARG A 53 -1.07 3.80 -14.64
CA ARG A 53 -0.62 3.75 -16.03
C ARG A 53 -0.72 2.32 -16.51
N ALA A 54 -1.85 1.99 -17.15
CA ALA A 54 -2.02 0.69 -17.76
C ALA A 54 -1.00 0.47 -18.90
N PRO A 55 -0.56 -0.78 -19.16
CA PRO A 55 0.35 -1.08 -20.26
C PRO A 55 -0.18 -0.52 -21.59
N GLY A 56 0.64 0.29 -22.27
CA GLY A 56 0.27 0.92 -23.54
C GLY A 56 -0.62 2.17 -23.42
N SER A 57 -0.95 2.63 -22.20
CA SER A 57 -1.68 3.89 -21.97
C SER A 57 -0.79 4.96 -21.32
N SER A 58 -0.88 6.20 -21.81
CA SER A 58 -0.23 7.37 -21.18
C SER A 58 -1.15 8.12 -20.21
N THR A 59 -2.43 7.77 -20.15
CA THR A 59 -3.44 8.41 -19.31
C THR A 59 -4.01 7.42 -18.30
N GLY A 60 -4.39 7.93 -17.13
CA GLY A 60 -5.12 7.14 -16.14
C GLY A 60 -6.55 6.84 -16.55
N ILE A 61 -7.22 6.05 -15.71
CA ILE A 61 -8.58 5.61 -15.96
C ILE A 61 -9.53 6.56 -15.22
N ALA A 62 -10.36 7.26 -15.98
CA ALA A 62 -11.41 8.12 -15.43
C ALA A 62 -12.65 7.28 -15.06
N PRO A 63 -13.45 7.71 -14.07
CA PRO A 63 -14.76 7.10 -13.84
C PRO A 63 -15.66 7.33 -15.06
N LEU A 64 -16.56 6.38 -15.33
CA LEU A 64 -17.53 6.51 -16.42
C LEU A 64 -18.60 7.56 -16.13
N MET A 65 -19.00 7.68 -14.86
CA MET A 65 -19.95 8.69 -14.41
C MET A 65 -19.23 10.01 -14.11
N ASP A 66 -19.83 11.13 -14.53
CA ASP A 66 -19.35 12.46 -14.17
C ASP A 66 -19.42 12.67 -12.63
N PRO A 67 -18.35 13.16 -11.98
CA PRO A 67 -18.31 13.31 -10.53
C PRO A 67 -19.42 14.21 -9.96
N ARG A 68 -19.87 15.24 -10.69
CA ARG A 68 -20.96 16.12 -10.21
C ARG A 68 -22.31 15.42 -10.29
N ALA A 69 -22.53 14.63 -11.34
CA ALA A 69 -23.72 13.79 -11.45
C ALA A 69 -23.76 12.72 -10.34
N ALA A 70 -22.59 12.16 -10.00
CA ALA A 70 -22.44 11.22 -8.90
C ALA A 70 -22.76 11.87 -7.54
N GLU A 71 -22.19 13.04 -7.27
CA GLU A 71 -22.47 13.80 -6.05
C GLU A 71 -23.95 14.17 -5.92
N ALA A 72 -24.59 14.60 -7.00
CA ALA A 72 -26.01 14.89 -7.01
C ALA A 72 -26.89 13.66 -6.73
N SER A 73 -26.43 12.47 -7.09
CA SER A 73 -27.19 11.22 -6.95
C SER A 73 -26.98 10.53 -5.60
N PHE A 74 -25.76 10.59 -5.06
CA PHE A 74 -25.34 9.85 -3.86
C PHE A 74 -25.00 10.77 -2.67
N GLY A 75 -25.08 12.09 -2.85
CA GLY A 75 -24.77 13.11 -1.85
C GLY A 75 -23.28 13.36 -1.62
N VAL A 76 -22.41 12.51 -2.17
CA VAL A 76 -20.94 12.62 -2.04
C VAL A 76 -20.30 12.24 -3.38
N ALA A 77 -19.32 13.02 -3.81
CA ALA A 77 -18.52 12.69 -4.99
C ALA A 77 -17.65 11.44 -4.71
N PRO A 78 -17.67 10.42 -5.58
CA PRO A 78 -16.78 9.26 -5.46
C PRO A 78 -15.31 9.68 -5.45
N ALA A 79 -14.53 9.12 -4.53
CA ALA A 79 -13.10 9.39 -4.45
C ALA A 79 -12.33 8.74 -5.61
N ASP A 80 -11.25 9.37 -6.04
CA ASP A 80 -10.26 8.72 -6.89
C ASP A 80 -9.50 7.67 -6.09
N LEU A 81 -9.34 6.46 -6.65
CA LEU A 81 -8.75 5.32 -5.95
C LEU A 81 -7.25 5.16 -6.18
N SER A 82 -6.60 6.07 -6.91
CA SER A 82 -5.18 5.93 -7.26
C SER A 82 -4.24 5.83 -6.07
N LEU A 83 -4.64 6.39 -4.91
CA LEU A 83 -3.85 6.40 -3.68
C LEU A 83 -4.62 5.81 -2.50
N MET A 84 -5.73 5.09 -2.75
CA MET A 84 -6.66 4.73 -1.69
C MET A 84 -6.01 3.80 -0.67
N THR A 85 -5.24 2.80 -1.09
CA THR A 85 -4.61 1.88 -0.13
C THR A 85 -3.56 2.63 0.71
N SER A 86 -2.72 3.45 0.08
CA SER A 86 -1.70 4.26 0.80
C SER A 86 -2.30 5.33 1.72
N SER A 87 -3.56 5.73 1.48
CA SER A 87 -4.29 6.69 2.33
C SER A 87 -4.99 6.03 3.52
N ARG A 88 -5.08 4.69 3.54
CA ARG A 88 -5.88 3.94 4.52
C ARG A 88 -5.05 3.04 5.44
N GLY A 89 -3.75 2.89 5.18
CA GLY A 89 -2.85 2.13 6.04
C GLY A 89 -1.41 2.19 5.54
N LYS A 90 -0.47 1.63 6.31
CA LYS A 90 0.94 1.54 5.88
C LYS A 90 1.19 0.22 5.18
N GLY A 91 1.79 0.29 3.99
CA GLY A 91 2.03 -0.90 3.19
C GLY A 91 0.73 -1.65 2.92
N VAL A 92 0.69 -2.90 3.32
CA VAL A 92 -0.39 -3.85 2.97
C VAL A 92 -1.68 -3.65 3.75
N GLU A 93 -1.62 -3.02 4.92
CA GLU A 93 -2.78 -2.67 5.75
C GLU A 93 -3.83 -1.88 4.96
N GLY A 94 -3.38 -1.03 4.03
CA GLY A 94 -4.24 -0.29 3.14
C GLY A 94 -5.09 -1.17 2.22
N ALA A 95 -4.54 -2.29 1.75
CA ALA A 95 -5.27 -3.27 0.95
C ALA A 95 -6.23 -4.09 1.82
N GLU A 96 -5.81 -4.43 3.04
CA GLU A 96 -6.64 -5.13 4.02
C GLU A 96 -7.87 -4.30 4.44
N TYR A 97 -7.70 -2.98 4.56
CA TYR A 97 -8.82 -2.07 4.75
C TYR A 97 -9.81 -2.13 3.59
N ILE A 98 -9.35 -2.14 2.33
CA ILE A 98 -10.26 -2.24 1.19
C ILE A 98 -10.96 -3.59 1.15
N TYR A 99 -10.24 -4.68 1.41
CA TYR A 99 -10.82 -6.02 1.50
C TYR A 99 -11.91 -6.09 2.57
N SER A 100 -11.63 -5.60 3.78
CA SER A 100 -12.60 -5.56 4.88
C SER A 100 -13.77 -4.62 4.58
N LEU A 101 -13.52 -3.46 3.96
CA LEU A 101 -14.57 -2.55 3.49
C LEU A 101 -15.51 -3.25 2.52
N LEU A 102 -15.01 -4.04 1.56
CA LEU A 102 -15.85 -4.73 0.57
C LEU A 102 -16.61 -5.94 1.14
N THR A 103 -16.07 -6.59 2.18
CA THR A 103 -16.62 -7.85 2.72
C THR A 103 -17.49 -7.67 3.97
N THR A 104 -17.54 -6.49 4.58
CA THR A 104 -18.25 -6.24 5.85
C THR A 104 -19.45 -5.29 5.75
N TYR A 105 -20.03 -5.19 4.56
CA TYR A 105 -21.31 -4.54 4.35
C TYR A 105 -22.45 -5.26 5.08
N TYR A 106 -23.38 -4.49 5.64
CA TYR A 106 -24.63 -5.00 6.18
C TYR A 106 -25.73 -3.97 6.00
N THR A 107 -26.99 -4.41 6.15
CA THR A 107 -28.15 -3.51 6.10
C THR A 107 -28.82 -3.48 7.46
N GLU A 108 -29.07 -2.29 7.98
CA GLU A 108 -29.76 -2.06 9.25
C GLU A 108 -30.82 -0.97 9.05
N ASN A 109 -32.07 -1.24 9.43
CA ASN A 109 -33.20 -0.32 9.27
C ASN A 109 -33.36 0.25 7.84
N GLY A 110 -33.07 -0.58 6.82
CA GLY A 110 -33.13 -0.19 5.41
C GLY A 110 -31.99 0.72 4.93
N ARG A 111 -30.97 0.97 5.77
CA ARG A 111 -29.79 1.76 5.44
C ARG A 111 -28.59 0.84 5.23
N THR A 112 -27.77 1.17 4.24
CA THR A 112 -26.49 0.50 4.00
C THR A 112 -25.46 0.96 5.02
N MET A 113 -24.86 -0.01 5.70
CA MET A 113 -23.85 0.22 6.72
C MET A 113 -22.63 -0.65 6.47
N ASN A 114 -21.51 -0.30 7.10
CA ASN A 114 -20.26 -1.02 6.91
C ASN A 114 -19.41 -1.01 8.19
N ARG A 115 -18.94 -2.20 8.61
CA ARG A 115 -18.19 -2.35 9.87
C ARG A 115 -16.79 -1.78 9.79
N ALA A 116 -16.05 -2.08 8.72
CA ALA A 116 -14.69 -1.55 8.53
C ALA A 116 -14.69 -0.02 8.40
N PHE A 117 -15.72 0.55 7.76
CA PHE A 117 -15.91 1.99 7.70
C PHE A 117 -16.21 2.60 9.07
N ALA A 118 -17.11 1.99 9.85
CA ALA A 118 -17.43 2.43 11.21
C ALA A 118 -16.18 2.48 12.09
N GLU A 119 -15.38 1.41 12.06
CA GLU A 119 -14.15 1.28 12.84
C GLU A 119 -13.11 2.34 12.45
N GLN A 120 -12.84 2.50 11.16
CA GLN A 120 -11.85 3.46 10.65
C GLN A 120 -12.23 4.92 10.89
N THR A 121 -13.52 5.24 10.89
CA THR A 121 -14.02 6.63 10.99
C THR A 121 -14.54 6.99 12.38
N HIS A 122 -14.65 6.01 13.28
CA HIS A 122 -15.30 6.15 14.59
C HIS A 122 -16.73 6.71 14.48
N THR A 123 -17.47 6.26 13.46
CA THR A 123 -18.87 6.62 13.21
C THR A 123 -19.78 5.41 13.39
N ASP A 124 -21.08 5.60 13.15
CA ASP A 124 -22.07 4.52 13.18
C ASP A 124 -21.92 3.52 12.02
N GLY A 125 -21.13 3.83 10.99
CA GLY A 125 -20.92 2.98 9.83
C GLY A 125 -21.84 3.28 8.65
N MET A 126 -22.64 4.35 8.69
CA MET A 126 -23.39 4.80 7.52
C MET A 126 -22.42 5.22 6.41
N ILE A 127 -22.54 4.59 5.25
CA ILE A 127 -21.69 4.85 4.09
C ILE A 127 -22.55 5.17 2.87
N ALA A 128 -22.16 6.19 2.10
CA ALA A 128 -22.89 6.61 0.89
C ALA A 128 -22.72 5.60 -0.27
N MET A 129 -21.62 4.84 -0.27
CA MET A 129 -21.32 3.84 -1.28
C MET A 129 -22.14 2.56 -1.04
N PRO A 130 -23.07 2.18 -1.94
CA PRO A 130 -23.73 0.88 -1.87
C PRO A 130 -22.71 -0.25 -2.10
N PRO A 131 -23.01 -1.51 -1.73
CA PRO A 131 -22.10 -2.62 -1.97
C PRO A 131 -21.83 -2.77 -3.48
N PRO A 132 -20.58 -2.58 -3.96
CA PRO A 132 -20.27 -2.60 -5.40
C PRO A 132 -20.22 -4.03 -5.97
N ILE A 133 -19.96 -5.00 -5.10
CA ILE A 133 -20.07 -6.43 -5.37
C ILE A 133 -21.27 -6.92 -4.54
N PRO A 134 -22.20 -7.70 -5.11
CA PRO A 134 -23.34 -8.23 -4.36
C PRO A 134 -22.89 -8.99 -3.10
N MET A 135 -23.56 -8.76 -1.98
CA MET A 135 -23.19 -9.36 -0.68
C MET A 135 -23.38 -10.88 -0.64
N ASP A 136 -24.22 -11.41 -1.53
CA ASP A 136 -24.53 -12.84 -1.71
C ASP A 136 -23.69 -13.51 -2.80
N ASP A 137 -22.77 -12.77 -3.44
CA ASP A 137 -21.86 -13.32 -4.44
C ASP A 137 -20.94 -14.37 -3.77
N PRO A 138 -20.96 -15.64 -4.23
CA PRO A 138 -20.12 -16.70 -3.64
C PRO A 138 -18.61 -16.42 -3.80
N GLU A 139 -18.24 -15.56 -4.74
CA GLU A 139 -16.86 -15.14 -5.01
C GLU A 139 -16.52 -13.77 -4.38
N LEU A 140 -17.39 -13.21 -3.54
CA LEU A 140 -17.20 -11.89 -2.93
C LEU A 140 -15.81 -11.72 -2.30
N THR A 141 -15.37 -12.70 -1.51
CA THR A 141 -14.07 -12.65 -0.82
C THR A 141 -12.91 -12.70 -1.81
N GLN A 142 -13.00 -13.52 -2.85
CA GLN A 142 -11.98 -13.61 -3.89
C GLN A 142 -11.89 -12.31 -4.70
N LYS A 143 -13.04 -11.77 -5.16
CA LYS A 143 -13.10 -10.51 -5.90
C LYS A 143 -12.61 -9.34 -5.07
N ALA A 144 -12.99 -9.29 -3.78
CA ALA A 144 -12.52 -8.28 -2.84
C ALA A 144 -11.00 -8.37 -2.61
N ASN A 145 -10.44 -9.57 -2.54
CA ASN A 145 -8.99 -9.79 -2.41
C ASN A 145 -8.25 -9.29 -3.67
N ASP A 146 -8.67 -9.77 -4.83
CA ASP A 146 -8.07 -9.45 -6.12
C ASP A 146 -8.10 -7.93 -6.38
N VAL A 147 -9.26 -7.26 -6.19
CA VAL A 147 -9.35 -5.80 -6.39
C VAL A 147 -8.53 -5.02 -5.38
N SER A 148 -8.38 -5.51 -4.15
CA SER A 148 -7.54 -4.88 -3.12
C SER A 148 -6.05 -5.00 -3.47
N ALA A 149 -5.64 -6.15 -4.01
CA ALA A 149 -4.28 -6.36 -4.51
C ALA A 149 -3.97 -5.44 -5.70
N PHE A 150 -4.92 -5.30 -6.63
CA PHE A 150 -4.80 -4.35 -7.75
C PHE A 150 -4.70 -2.90 -7.26
N LEU A 151 -5.57 -2.46 -6.35
CA LEU A 151 -5.52 -1.08 -5.82
C LEU A 151 -4.24 -0.81 -5.00
N PHE A 152 -3.65 -1.85 -4.42
CA PHE A 152 -2.35 -1.75 -3.77
C PHE A 152 -1.22 -1.50 -4.77
N GLU A 153 -1.23 -2.19 -5.92
CA GLU A 153 -0.31 -1.93 -7.03
C GLU A 153 -0.51 -0.53 -7.62
N VAL A 154 -1.76 -0.14 -7.86
CA VAL A 154 -2.12 1.20 -8.34
C VAL A 154 -1.51 2.29 -7.46
N SER A 155 -1.58 2.10 -6.14
CA SER A 155 -1.03 3.06 -5.17
C SER A 155 0.49 2.96 -4.99
N ASN A 156 1.13 1.88 -5.47
CA ASN A 156 2.56 1.60 -5.31
C ASN A 156 3.19 1.02 -6.60
N PRO A 157 3.19 1.76 -7.72
CA PRO A 157 3.62 1.25 -9.03
C PRO A 157 5.13 0.92 -9.09
N ASP A 158 5.93 1.51 -8.19
CA ASP A 158 7.39 1.37 -8.10
C ASP A 158 7.83 0.35 -7.03
N LEU A 159 6.89 -0.40 -6.44
CA LEU A 159 7.17 -1.29 -5.31
C LEU A 159 8.20 -2.38 -5.63
N GLU A 160 8.06 -3.03 -6.78
CA GLU A 160 8.95 -4.12 -7.18
C GLU A 160 10.37 -3.61 -7.43
N GLU A 161 10.49 -2.49 -8.14
CA GLU A 161 11.77 -1.82 -8.36
C GLU A 161 12.43 -1.44 -7.03
N ARG A 162 11.68 -0.82 -6.11
CA ARG A 162 12.19 -0.45 -4.78
C ARG A 162 12.61 -1.65 -3.94
N ARG A 163 11.86 -2.76 -3.99
CA ARG A 163 12.20 -4.00 -3.28
C ARG A 163 13.46 -4.64 -3.85
N SER A 164 13.61 -4.64 -5.17
CA SER A 164 14.78 -5.21 -5.84
C SER A 164 16.06 -4.40 -5.59
N LEU A 165 15.97 -3.06 -5.57
CA LEU A 165 17.10 -2.15 -5.33
C LEU A 165 17.49 -2.04 -3.86
N GLY A 166 16.56 -2.24 -2.93
CA GLY A 166 16.76 -2.06 -1.49
C GLY A 166 18.02 -2.75 -0.94
N PRO A 167 18.22 -4.06 -1.14
CA PRO A 167 19.40 -4.77 -0.66
C PRO A 167 20.72 -4.19 -1.18
N TRP A 168 20.76 -3.78 -2.46
CA TRP A 168 21.95 -3.21 -3.08
C TRP A 168 22.30 -1.84 -2.50
N VAL A 169 21.30 -0.99 -2.27
CA VAL A 169 21.48 0.31 -1.63
C VAL A 169 22.00 0.14 -0.21
N LEU A 170 21.46 -0.81 0.57
CA LEU A 170 21.93 -1.08 1.93
C LEU A 170 23.39 -1.56 1.97
N ILE A 171 23.79 -2.45 1.05
CA ILE A 171 25.18 -2.90 0.91
C ILE A 171 26.09 -1.72 0.56
N TYR A 172 25.71 -0.91 -0.42
CA TYR A 172 26.48 0.26 -0.82
C TYR A 172 26.65 1.26 0.34
N MET A 173 25.58 1.53 1.09
CA MET A 173 25.62 2.40 2.27
C MET A 173 26.54 1.85 3.37
N ALA A 174 26.54 0.54 3.61
CA ALA A 174 27.43 -0.09 4.58
C ALA A 174 28.90 0.07 4.19
N ILE A 175 29.24 -0.18 2.91
CA ILE A 175 30.60 -0.04 2.38
C ILE A 175 31.06 1.42 2.43
N LEU A 176 30.23 2.35 1.93
CA LEU A 176 30.55 3.77 1.94
C LEU A 176 30.80 4.28 3.37
N THR A 177 29.96 3.85 4.32
CA THR A 177 30.12 4.17 5.74
C THR A 177 31.45 3.64 6.28
N ALA A 178 31.83 2.41 5.95
CA ALA A 178 33.11 1.82 6.38
C ALA A 178 34.32 2.60 5.82
N VAL A 179 34.27 2.98 4.54
CA VAL A 179 35.34 3.77 3.89
C VAL A 179 35.46 5.16 4.52
N LEU A 180 34.35 5.88 4.68
CA LEU A 180 34.34 7.20 5.30
C LEU A 180 34.79 7.12 6.77
N TYR A 181 34.40 6.07 7.48
CA TYR A 181 34.85 5.84 8.85
C TYR A 181 36.37 5.62 8.92
N ALA A 182 36.93 4.81 8.02
CA ALA A 182 38.37 4.57 7.94
C ALA A 182 39.14 5.86 7.60
N LEU A 183 38.64 6.63 6.62
CA LEU A 183 39.21 7.92 6.24
C LEU A 183 39.21 8.90 7.42
N ASN A 184 38.07 9.05 8.10
CA ASN A 184 37.94 9.89 9.29
C ASN A 184 38.89 9.46 10.43
N ARG A 185 39.07 8.16 10.62
CA ARG A 185 40.01 7.63 11.62
C ARG A 185 41.46 7.97 11.27
N TYR A 186 41.81 7.92 9.98
CA TYR A 186 43.14 8.22 9.49
C TYR A 186 43.46 9.71 9.60
N THR A 187 42.59 10.59 9.10
CA THR A 187 42.82 12.05 9.10
C THR A 187 42.90 12.65 10.50
N TRP A 188 42.05 12.21 11.42
CA TRP A 188 42.02 12.73 12.79
C TRP A 188 43.02 12.07 13.74
N ARG A 189 43.89 11.18 13.26
CA ARG A 189 44.81 10.41 14.12
C ARG A 189 45.76 11.33 14.89
N GLU A 190 46.37 12.29 14.22
CA GLU A 190 47.35 13.20 14.84
C GLU A 190 46.69 14.21 15.78
N GLN A 191 45.52 14.76 15.42
CA GLN A 191 44.79 15.67 16.31
C GLN A 191 44.31 14.98 17.58
N LYS A 192 43.82 13.73 17.47
CA LYS A 192 43.44 12.91 18.63
C LYS A 192 44.64 12.53 19.50
N LYS A 193 45.86 12.46 18.94
CA LYS A 193 47.09 12.26 19.69
C LYS A 193 47.47 13.52 20.47
N LYS A 194 47.34 14.70 19.84
CA LYS A 194 47.58 16.01 20.49
C LYS A 194 46.61 16.33 21.63
N MET A 195 45.34 15.93 21.55
CA MET A 195 44.35 16.16 22.61
C MET A 195 44.48 15.22 23.82
N LYS A 196 45.30 14.17 23.72
CA LYS A 196 45.47 13.15 24.77
C LYS A 196 46.76 13.27 25.58
N GLY A 197 47.70 14.12 25.13
CA GLY A 197 48.90 14.49 25.87
C GLY A 197 48.72 15.88 26.44
#